data_AF-A0A7S1UJS4-F1
#
_entry.id   AF-A0A7S1UJS4-F1
#
_cell.length_a   1.000
_cell.length_b   1.000
_cell.length_c   1.000
_cell.angle_alpha   90.00
_cell.angle_beta   90.00
_cell.angle_gamma   90.00
#
_symmetry.space_group_name_H-M   'P 1'
#
loop_
_entity.id
_entity.type
_entity.pdbx_description
1 polymer ?
#
loop_
_entity_poly.entity_id
_entity_poly.type
_entity_poly.pdbx_seq_one_letter_code
_entity_poly.pdbx_strand_id
1 'polypeptide(L)'
;NDDAGGGDANGAHIDVTARGREKVARCAVEVRKKADLVLISVAKECADVCVRKLPEVCGRVQQLLGSGWLVDAQSTHLLEVCCIIARAVADPAARASFIRDLLSASLGVLGSDEFSQSFAAPQRLWAAMGVDSPAAAQADPNFIADRSRWYNRIFTALNDVLSVARRVALRSPAQMVAEKCLAAGAAAAYAPTMEELTEIQPFTPLWAQVLPRVSLLLRAVHGSWTVENRVVLLGHAVASQVLAMPAPEAILKSSATNNIYAPRPVSGRRGTGGAGAGA
;
A
#
# COMPACT_ATOMS: atom_id res chain seq x y z
N ASN A 1 -49.80 -14.77 49.44
CA ASN A 1 -48.71 -14.67 50.41
C ASN A 1 -47.84 -15.89 50.22
N ASP A 2 -47.18 -15.98 49.07
CA ASP A 2 -45.89 -15.32 48.78
C ASP A 2 -44.80 -16.04 49.58
N ASP A 3 -43.99 -16.87 48.93
CA ASP A 3 -42.71 -16.34 48.46
C ASP A 3 -41.95 -17.34 47.57
N ALA A 4 -41.24 -16.75 46.61
CA ALA A 4 -40.50 -17.39 45.56
C ALA A 4 -39.15 -17.93 46.05
N GLY A 5 -38.87 -19.20 45.76
CA GLY A 5 -37.53 -19.79 45.81
C GLY A 5 -36.96 -19.92 44.40
N GLY A 6 -36.58 -18.78 43.80
CA GLY A 6 -35.79 -18.74 42.58
C GLY A 6 -34.32 -19.07 42.89
N GLY A 7 -33.77 -20.07 42.21
CA GLY A 7 -32.37 -20.46 42.31
C GLY A 7 -31.90 -21.14 41.02
N ASP A 8 -31.08 -20.39 40.28
CA ASP A 8 -30.07 -20.83 39.32
C ASP A 8 -30.49 -21.53 38.02
N ALA A 9 -30.87 -20.70 37.06
CA ALA A 9 -30.66 -20.97 35.63
C ALA A 9 -30.28 -19.68 34.89
N ASN A 10 -29.11 -19.10 35.22
CA ASN A 10 -28.58 -17.98 34.45
C ASN A 10 -27.06 -18.11 34.25
N GLY A 11 -26.69 -19.10 33.44
CA GLY A 11 -25.33 -19.29 32.98
C GLY A 11 -25.34 -19.91 31.61
N ALA A 12 -24.72 -19.22 30.65
CA ALA A 12 -24.48 -19.67 29.27
C ALA A 12 -25.65 -19.59 28.27
N HIS A 13 -26.25 -18.41 28.12
CA HIS A 13 -26.63 -17.97 26.78
C HIS A 13 -25.36 -17.50 26.05
N ILE A 14 -24.43 -18.43 25.79
CA ILE A 14 -23.29 -18.16 24.90
C ILE A 14 -23.91 -17.84 23.55
N ASP A 15 -23.63 -16.64 23.06
CA ASP A 15 -24.10 -16.10 21.80
C ASP A 15 -23.54 -16.94 20.63
N VAL A 16 -24.13 -18.12 20.40
CA VAL A 16 -23.82 -19.06 19.31
C VAL A 16 -23.97 -18.35 17.96
N THR A 17 -24.84 -17.35 17.89
CA THR A 17 -25.03 -16.49 16.72
C THR A 17 -23.85 -15.55 16.46
N ALA A 18 -23.25 -14.93 17.48
CA ALA A 18 -22.06 -14.10 17.31
C ALA A 18 -20.84 -14.93 16.87
N ARG A 19 -20.58 -16.08 17.50
CA ARG A 19 -19.50 -17.00 17.09
C ARG A 19 -19.71 -17.60 15.70
N GLY A 20 -20.97 -17.86 15.32
CA GLY A 20 -21.33 -18.30 13.98
C GLY A 20 -21.04 -17.24 12.92
N ARG A 21 -21.43 -15.98 13.18
CA ARG A 21 -21.14 -14.84 12.28
C ARG A 21 -19.64 -14.57 12.15
N GLU A 22 -18.87 -14.69 13.23
CA GLU A 22 -17.42 -14.53 13.19
C GLU A 22 -16.73 -15.62 12.36
N LYS A 23 -17.18 -16.88 12.47
CA LYS A 23 -16.68 -17.98 11.62
C LYS A 23 -17.02 -17.76 10.14
N VAL A 24 -18.25 -17.35 9.83
CA VAL A 24 -18.66 -17.05 8.45
C VAL A 24 -17.85 -15.88 7.87
N ALA A 25 -17.61 -14.83 8.66
CA ALA A 25 -16.77 -13.71 8.27
C ALA A 25 -15.33 -14.15 8.00
N ARG A 26 -14.75 -15.02 8.84
CA ARG A 26 -13.40 -15.55 8.66
C ARG A 26 -13.28 -16.43 7.42
N CYS A 27 -14.24 -17.34 7.20
CA CYS A 27 -14.29 -18.15 5.98
C CYS A 27 -14.44 -17.29 4.72
N ALA A 28 -15.25 -16.23 4.76
CA ALA A 28 -15.39 -15.30 3.64
C ALA A 28 -14.07 -14.59 3.31
N VAL A 29 -13.31 -14.15 4.33
CA VAL A 29 -11.98 -13.53 4.13
C VAL A 29 -11.00 -14.52 3.49
N GLU A 30 -10.95 -15.77 3.96
CA GLU A 30 -10.08 -16.80 3.41
C GLU A 30 -10.43 -17.16 1.96
N VAL A 31 -11.73 -17.26 1.64
CA VAL A 31 -12.19 -17.51 0.27
C VAL A 31 -11.79 -16.37 -0.65
N ARG A 32 -11.97 -15.10 -0.23
CA ARG A 32 -11.53 -13.95 -1.03
C ARG A 32 -10.01 -13.95 -1.24
N LYS A 33 -9.23 -14.25 -0.20
CA LYS A 33 -7.76 -14.35 -0.32
C LYS A 33 -7.35 -15.44 -1.32
N LYS A 34 -8.01 -16.60 -1.31
CA LYS A 34 -7.77 -17.66 -2.31
C LYS A 34 -8.18 -17.20 -3.71
N ALA A 35 -9.31 -16.52 -3.85
CA ALA A 35 -9.78 -15.98 -5.12
C ALA A 35 -8.77 -14.98 -5.72
N ASP A 36 -8.19 -14.09 -4.90
CA ASP A 36 -7.15 -13.15 -5.34
C ASP A 36 -5.93 -13.88 -5.91
N LEU A 37 -5.45 -14.91 -5.22
CA LEU A 37 -4.30 -15.71 -5.66
C LEU A 37 -4.60 -16.46 -6.95
N VAL A 38 -5.82 -17.01 -7.09
CA VAL A 38 -6.27 -17.65 -8.33
C VAL A 38 -6.35 -16.64 -9.47
N LEU A 39 -6.87 -15.43 -9.23
CA LEU A 39 -6.91 -14.36 -10.24
C LEU A 39 -5.50 -14.00 -10.72
N ILE A 40 -4.52 -13.92 -9.81
CA ILE A 40 -3.12 -13.70 -10.17
C ILE A 40 -2.59 -14.85 -11.04
N SER A 41 -2.88 -16.11 -10.69
CA SER A 41 -2.46 -17.27 -11.49
C SER A 41 -3.10 -17.27 -12.89
N VAL A 42 -4.41 -17.01 -12.99
CA VAL A 42 -5.12 -16.90 -14.27
C VAL A 42 -4.54 -15.77 -15.11
N ALA A 43 -4.23 -14.62 -14.50
CA ALA A 43 -3.61 -13.50 -15.22
C ALA A 43 -2.23 -13.88 -15.80
N LYS A 44 -1.46 -14.74 -15.11
CA LYS A 44 -0.17 -15.23 -15.59
C LYS A 44 -0.31 -16.27 -16.70
N GLU A 45 -1.23 -17.21 -16.56
CA GLU A 45 -1.40 -18.32 -17.49
C GLU A 45 -2.19 -17.93 -18.76
N CYS A 46 -3.12 -16.99 -18.64
CA CYS A 46 -4.08 -16.62 -19.69
C CYS A 46 -3.98 -15.13 -20.06
N ALA A 47 -2.80 -14.52 -19.90
CA ALA A 47 -2.60 -13.09 -20.13
C ALA A 47 -3.11 -12.63 -21.51
N ASP A 48 -2.84 -13.40 -22.57
CA ASP A 48 -3.26 -13.09 -23.94
C ASP A 48 -4.79 -13.08 -24.13
N VAL A 49 -5.52 -13.87 -23.33
CA VAL A 49 -6.99 -13.87 -23.34
C VAL A 49 -7.50 -12.62 -22.62
N CYS A 50 -6.89 -12.26 -21.49
CA CYS A 50 -7.20 -11.03 -20.76
C CYS A 50 -6.93 -9.78 -21.62
N VAL A 51 -5.83 -9.77 -22.39
CA VAL A 51 -5.49 -8.66 -23.32
C VAL A 51 -6.57 -8.48 -24.38
N ARG A 52 -7.14 -9.56 -24.93
CA ARG A 52 -8.24 -9.47 -25.90
C ARG A 52 -9.53 -8.88 -25.32
N LYS A 53 -9.68 -8.90 -24.00
CA LYS A 53 -10.82 -8.35 -23.24
C LYS A 53 -10.44 -7.13 -22.40
N LEU A 54 -9.35 -6.45 -22.74
CA LEU A 54 -8.79 -5.35 -21.94
C LEU A 54 -9.83 -4.30 -21.51
N PRO A 55 -10.72 -3.81 -22.39
CA PRO A 55 -11.71 -2.80 -22.00
C PRO A 55 -12.70 -3.31 -20.94
N GLU A 56 -13.16 -4.56 -21.07
CA GLU A 56 -14.07 -5.21 -20.12
C GLU A 56 -13.39 -5.41 -18.76
N VAL A 57 -12.14 -5.90 -18.78
CA VAL A 57 -11.33 -6.11 -17.57
C VAL A 57 -11.08 -4.78 -16.86
N CYS A 58 -10.69 -3.74 -17.60
CA CYS A 58 -10.44 -2.41 -17.06
C CYS A 58 -11.69 -1.85 -16.37
N GLY A 59 -12.84 -1.88 -17.06
CA GLY A 59 -14.10 -1.39 -16.51
C GLY A 59 -14.52 -2.14 -15.25
N ARG A 60 -14.32 -3.47 -15.19
CA ARG A 60 -14.66 -4.26 -14.01
C ARG A 60 -13.71 -4.04 -12.84
N VAL A 61 -12.41 -3.88 -13.11
CA VAL A 61 -11.42 -3.53 -12.09
C VAL A 61 -11.71 -2.16 -11.49
N GLN A 62 -11.98 -1.15 -12.32
CA GLN A 62 -12.33 0.19 -11.85
C GLN A 62 -13.59 0.18 -10.99
N GLN A 63 -14.63 -0.57 -11.40
CA GLN A 63 -15.84 -0.75 -10.59
C GLN A 63 -15.55 -1.41 -9.24
N LEU A 64 -14.68 -2.42 -9.20
CA LEU A 64 -14.30 -3.10 -7.97
C LEU A 64 -13.48 -2.19 -7.05
N LEU A 65 -12.47 -1.48 -7.58
CA LEU A 65 -11.67 -0.52 -6.83
C LEU A 65 -12.53 0.63 -6.28
N GLY A 66 -13.53 1.09 -7.06
CA GLY A 66 -14.47 2.13 -6.66
C GLY A 66 -15.60 1.67 -5.73
N SER A 67 -15.76 0.36 -5.51
CA SER A 67 -16.89 -0.17 -4.72
C SER A 67 -16.79 0.12 -3.23
N GLY A 68 -15.57 0.31 -2.70
CA GLY A 68 -15.30 0.41 -1.26
C GLY A 68 -15.44 -0.92 -0.49
N TRP A 69 -15.63 -2.05 -1.18
CA TRP A 69 -15.86 -3.36 -0.56
C TRP A 69 -14.58 -4.20 -0.44
N LEU A 70 -13.51 -3.76 -1.10
CA LEU A 70 -12.21 -4.41 -1.08
C LEU A 70 -11.45 -3.97 0.17
N VAL A 71 -10.82 -4.94 0.85
CA VAL A 71 -9.76 -4.63 1.82
C VAL A 71 -8.46 -4.30 1.08
N ASP A 72 -7.57 -3.53 1.69
CA ASP A 72 -6.32 -3.03 1.07
C ASP A 72 -5.49 -4.10 0.36
N ALA A 73 -5.42 -5.30 0.93
CA ALA A 73 -4.73 -6.44 0.33
C ALA A 73 -5.37 -6.88 -1.00
N GLN A 74 -6.70 -6.89 -1.10
CA GLN A 74 -7.43 -7.25 -2.31
C GLN A 74 -7.24 -6.21 -3.41
N SER A 75 -7.31 -4.92 -3.07
CA SER A 75 -7.02 -3.82 -4.00
C SER A 75 -5.60 -3.96 -4.57
N THR A 76 -4.63 -4.31 -3.72
CA THR A 76 -3.23 -4.53 -4.12
C THR A 76 -3.09 -5.72 -5.08
N HIS A 77 -3.73 -6.86 -4.79
CA HIS A 77 -3.72 -8.03 -5.67
C HIS A 77 -4.40 -7.75 -7.03
N LEU A 78 -5.48 -6.97 -7.02
CA LEU A 78 -6.19 -6.60 -8.24
C LEU A 78 -5.33 -5.68 -9.13
N LEU A 79 -4.59 -4.75 -8.53
CA LEU A 79 -3.59 -3.95 -9.25
C LEU A 79 -2.44 -4.81 -9.78
N GLU A 80 -2.02 -5.84 -9.05
CA GLU A 80 -1.01 -6.80 -9.53
C GLU A 80 -1.49 -7.57 -10.76
N VAL A 81 -2.74 -8.06 -10.73
CA VAL A 81 -3.40 -8.68 -11.90
C VAL A 81 -3.35 -7.74 -13.10
N CYS A 82 -3.71 -6.47 -12.91
CA CYS A 82 -3.68 -5.49 -13.98
C CYS A 82 -2.26 -5.23 -14.48
N CYS A 83 -1.26 -5.19 -13.60
CA CYS A 83 0.14 -5.06 -14.02
C CYS A 83 0.60 -6.27 -14.85
N ILE A 84 0.19 -7.49 -14.49
CA ILE A 84 0.51 -8.70 -15.27
C ILE A 84 -0.11 -8.61 -16.67
N ILE A 85 -1.39 -8.21 -16.76
CA ILE A 85 -2.08 -8.04 -18.03
C ILE A 85 -1.42 -6.93 -18.85
N ALA A 86 -1.08 -5.80 -18.24
CA ALA A 86 -0.39 -4.69 -18.89
C ALA A 86 0.92 -5.18 -19.52
N ARG A 87 1.71 -5.99 -18.82
CA ARG A 87 2.98 -6.52 -19.33
C ARG A 87 2.82 -7.42 -20.55
N ALA A 88 1.68 -8.10 -20.70
CA ALA A 88 1.36 -8.94 -21.86
C ALA A 88 0.85 -8.14 -23.07
N VAL A 89 0.50 -6.86 -22.92
CA VAL A 89 0.16 -5.99 -24.05
C VAL A 89 1.42 -5.72 -24.87
N ALA A 90 1.43 -6.17 -26.13
CA ALA A 90 2.57 -6.04 -27.03
C ALA A 90 2.83 -4.58 -27.46
N ASP A 91 1.77 -3.85 -27.81
CA ASP A 91 1.86 -2.45 -28.23
C ASP A 91 2.18 -1.52 -27.04
N PRO A 92 3.33 -0.80 -27.05
CA PRO A 92 3.69 0.13 -25.99
C PRO A 92 2.66 1.24 -25.77
N ALA A 93 2.02 1.73 -26.84
CA ALA A 93 1.04 2.80 -26.75
C ALA A 93 -0.26 2.35 -26.06
N ALA A 94 -0.83 1.21 -26.49
CA ALA A 94 -1.98 0.60 -25.84
C ALA A 94 -1.70 0.25 -24.37
N ARG A 95 -0.49 -0.24 -24.06
CA ARG A 95 -0.06 -0.55 -22.70
C ARG A 95 -0.01 0.69 -21.81
N ALA A 96 0.60 1.78 -22.29
CA ALA A 96 0.65 3.04 -21.57
C ALA A 96 -0.75 3.65 -21.37
N SER A 97 -1.63 3.56 -22.39
CA SER A 97 -3.03 3.98 -22.28
C SER A 97 -3.75 3.21 -21.19
N PHE A 98 -3.63 1.88 -21.19
CA PHE A 98 -4.27 1.02 -20.20
C PHE A 98 -3.85 1.37 -18.76
N ILE A 99 -2.57 1.62 -18.52
CA ILE A 99 -2.06 2.00 -17.19
C ILE A 99 -2.60 3.36 -16.77
N ARG A 100 -2.64 4.32 -17.69
CA ARG A 100 -3.23 5.63 -17.42
C ARG A 100 -4.71 5.51 -17.07
N ASP A 101 -5.46 4.69 -17.79
CA ASP A 101 -6.89 4.50 -17.57
C ASP A 101 -7.12 3.80 -16.22
N LEU A 102 -6.34 2.76 -15.90
CA LEU A 102 -6.34 2.08 -14.60
C LEU A 102 -6.10 3.06 -13.44
N LEU A 103 -5.17 4.00 -13.60
CA LEU A 103 -4.80 4.97 -12.56
C LEU A 103 -5.59 6.28 -12.63
N SER A 104 -6.54 6.44 -13.55
CA SER A 104 -7.21 7.71 -13.82
C SER A 104 -7.85 8.34 -12.58
N ALA A 105 -8.53 7.55 -11.74
CA ALA A 105 -9.11 8.02 -10.48
C ALA A 105 -8.04 8.49 -9.50
N SER A 106 -6.98 7.70 -9.30
CA SER A 106 -5.87 8.01 -8.40
C SER A 106 -5.10 9.26 -8.88
N LEU A 107 -4.85 9.38 -10.19
CA LEU A 107 -4.27 10.57 -10.80
C LEU A 107 -5.17 11.80 -10.62
N GLY A 108 -6.49 11.64 -10.71
CA GLY A 108 -7.45 12.70 -10.43
C GLY A 108 -7.39 13.20 -8.99
N VAL A 109 -7.23 12.29 -8.01
CA VAL A 109 -7.02 12.67 -6.60
C VAL A 109 -5.71 13.46 -6.43
N LEU A 110 -4.60 12.95 -6.96
CA LEU A 110 -3.29 13.63 -6.86
C LEU A 110 -3.23 14.96 -7.62
N GLY A 111 -4.01 15.07 -8.70
CA GLY A 111 -4.15 16.26 -9.51
C GLY A 111 -5.11 17.30 -8.95
N SER A 112 -5.86 16.99 -7.88
CA SER A 112 -6.88 17.88 -7.32
C SER A 112 -6.31 19.13 -6.66
N ASP A 113 -7.12 20.18 -6.64
CA ASP A 113 -6.82 21.41 -5.89
C ASP A 113 -6.74 21.13 -4.39
N GLU A 114 -7.59 20.25 -3.88
CA GLU A 114 -7.57 19.78 -2.49
C GLU A 114 -6.21 19.21 -2.10
N PHE A 115 -5.62 18.35 -2.94
CA PHE A 115 -4.28 17.82 -2.74
C PHE A 115 -3.24 18.95 -2.72
N SER A 116 -3.27 19.80 -3.75
CA SER A 116 -2.30 20.89 -3.91
C SER A 116 -2.32 21.86 -2.74
N GLN A 117 -3.52 22.24 -2.27
CA GLN A 117 -3.71 23.14 -1.15
C GLN A 117 -3.28 22.51 0.18
N SER A 118 -3.62 21.23 0.40
CA SER A 118 -3.28 20.52 1.64
C SER A 118 -1.78 20.34 1.82
N PHE A 119 -1.03 20.15 0.72
CA PHE A 119 0.43 19.96 0.77
C PHE A 119 1.24 21.21 0.38
N ALA A 120 0.61 22.38 0.22
CA ALA A 120 1.33 23.61 -0.14
C ALA A 120 2.30 24.08 0.95
N ALA A 121 2.00 23.78 2.22
CA ALA A 121 2.83 24.10 3.37
C ALA A 121 2.57 23.12 4.53
N PRO A 122 3.53 22.92 5.46
CA PRO A 122 3.34 22.05 6.63
C PRO A 122 2.07 22.36 7.44
N GLN A 123 1.77 23.65 7.66
CA GLN A 123 0.60 24.08 8.45
C GLN A 123 -0.71 23.69 7.77
N ARG A 124 -0.76 23.72 6.43
CA ARG A 124 -1.96 23.28 5.69
C ARG A 124 -2.15 21.77 5.77
N LEU A 125 -1.05 21.01 5.80
CA LEU A 125 -1.10 19.57 6.02
C LEU A 125 -1.64 19.27 7.43
N TRP A 126 -1.18 19.99 8.44
CA TRP A 126 -1.66 19.84 9.82
C TRP A 126 -3.14 20.18 9.97
N ALA A 127 -3.58 21.29 9.38
CA ALA A 127 -4.99 21.65 9.32
C ALA A 127 -5.83 20.57 8.59
N ALA A 128 -5.32 20.04 7.48
CA ALA A 128 -5.98 18.96 6.74
C ALA A 128 -6.08 17.65 7.55
N MET A 129 -5.07 17.36 8.38
CA MET A 129 -5.04 16.24 9.33
C MET A 129 -5.85 16.49 10.62
N GLY A 130 -6.31 17.73 10.84
CA GLY A 130 -7.05 18.12 12.05
C GLY A 130 -6.18 18.39 13.28
N VAL A 131 -4.87 18.53 13.12
CA VAL A 131 -3.93 18.83 14.23
C VAL A 131 -4.20 20.21 14.83
N ASP A 132 -4.60 21.19 14.01
CA ASP A 132 -4.89 22.55 14.50
C ASP A 132 -6.35 22.72 15.00
N SER A 133 -7.11 21.62 15.10
CA SER A 133 -8.52 21.67 15.49
C SER A 133 -8.72 21.62 17.01
N PRO A 134 -9.75 22.27 17.57
CA PRO A 134 -10.02 22.21 19.01
C PRO A 134 -10.22 20.77 19.51
N ALA A 135 -9.84 20.48 20.76
CA ALA A 135 -9.98 19.15 21.35
C ALA A 135 -11.43 18.60 21.28
N ALA A 136 -12.44 19.47 21.36
CA ALA A 136 -13.84 19.09 21.18
C ALA A 136 -14.15 18.56 19.78
N ALA A 137 -13.54 19.12 18.74
CA ALA A 137 -13.68 18.62 17.37
C ALA A 137 -12.92 17.31 17.16
N GLN A 138 -11.76 17.14 17.81
CA GLN A 138 -10.99 15.89 17.75
C GLN A 138 -11.69 14.71 18.46
N ALA A 139 -12.66 14.98 19.33
CA ALA A 139 -13.50 13.97 19.98
C ALA A 139 -14.80 13.65 19.19
N ASP A 140 -15.13 14.44 18.16
CA ASP A 140 -16.32 14.21 17.34
C ASP A 140 -16.07 13.04 16.35
N PRO A 141 -16.85 11.94 16.42
CA PRO A 141 -16.72 10.81 15.51
C PRO A 141 -16.85 11.19 14.03
N ASN A 142 -17.67 12.18 13.70
CA ASN A 142 -17.87 12.60 12.31
C ASN A 142 -16.62 13.32 11.77
N PHE A 143 -16.04 14.19 12.58
CA PHE A 143 -14.78 14.85 12.26
C PHE A 143 -13.66 13.84 12.02
N ILE A 144 -13.51 12.85 12.91
CA ILE A 144 -12.49 11.79 12.76
C ILE A 144 -12.75 10.97 11.48
N ALA A 145 -14.01 10.63 11.20
CA ALA A 145 -14.38 9.85 10.02
C ALA A 145 -14.07 10.60 8.72
N ASP A 146 -14.34 11.90 8.66
CA ASP A 146 -14.05 12.74 7.49
C ASP A 146 -12.54 12.87 7.25
N ARG A 147 -11.75 13.09 8.31
CA ARG A 147 -10.28 13.17 8.21
C ARG A 147 -9.66 11.83 7.83
N SER A 148 -10.20 10.73 8.38
CA SER A 148 -9.79 9.38 8.01
C SER A 148 -10.12 9.06 6.56
N ARG A 149 -11.31 9.46 6.08
CA ARG A 149 -11.71 9.30 4.67
C ARG A 149 -10.81 10.10 3.74
N TRP A 150 -10.50 11.35 4.10
CA TRP A 150 -9.58 12.21 3.37
C TRP A 150 -8.17 11.58 3.28
N TYR A 151 -7.62 11.16 4.42
CA TYR A 151 -6.31 10.53 4.50
C TYR A 151 -6.26 9.26 3.64
N ASN A 152 -7.22 8.35 3.83
CA ASN A 152 -7.28 7.10 3.09
C ASN A 152 -7.39 7.35 1.59
N ARG A 153 -8.21 8.31 1.15
CA ARG A 153 -8.33 8.67 -0.27
C ARG A 153 -6.99 9.08 -0.89
N ILE A 154 -6.21 9.91 -0.21
CA ILE A 154 -4.90 10.37 -0.71
C ILE A 154 -3.86 9.24 -0.62
N PHE A 155 -3.82 8.53 0.50
CA PHE A 155 -2.88 7.44 0.72
C PHE A 155 -3.08 6.30 -0.28
N THR A 156 -4.33 5.87 -0.50
CA THR A 156 -4.68 4.87 -1.51
C THR A 156 -4.26 5.34 -2.90
N ALA A 157 -4.57 6.57 -3.28
CA ALA A 157 -4.18 7.09 -4.59
C ALA A 157 -2.65 7.08 -4.80
N LEU A 158 -1.87 7.47 -3.79
CA LEU A 158 -0.40 7.39 -3.82
C LEU A 158 0.09 5.94 -3.90
N ASN A 159 -0.49 5.07 -3.07
CA ASN A 159 -0.10 3.67 -3.00
C ASN A 159 -0.37 2.95 -4.31
N ASP A 160 -1.50 3.21 -4.96
CA ASP A 160 -1.86 2.64 -6.26
C ASP A 160 -0.85 3.04 -7.33
N VAL A 161 -0.57 4.34 -7.41
CA VAL A 161 0.38 4.91 -8.38
C VAL A 161 1.77 4.32 -8.20
N LEU A 162 2.30 4.31 -6.97
CA LEU A 162 3.62 3.75 -6.67
C LEU A 162 3.65 2.22 -6.86
N SER A 163 2.56 1.54 -6.52
CA SER A 163 2.40 0.10 -6.69
C SER A 163 2.45 -0.32 -8.15
N VAL A 164 1.73 0.40 -9.02
CA VAL A 164 1.73 0.15 -10.46
C VAL A 164 3.07 0.55 -11.07
N ALA A 165 3.61 1.73 -10.74
CA ALA A 165 4.93 2.17 -11.22
C ALA A 165 6.02 1.13 -10.93
N ARG A 166 6.01 0.52 -9.73
CA ARG A 166 6.95 -0.55 -9.37
C ARG A 166 6.70 -1.86 -10.11
N ARG A 167 5.44 -2.26 -10.27
CA ARG A 167 5.06 -3.60 -10.77
C ARG A 167 4.89 -3.68 -12.27
N VAL A 168 4.85 -2.58 -13.01
CA VAL A 168 4.67 -2.62 -14.48
C VAL A 168 5.98 -2.62 -15.25
N ALA A 169 7.10 -2.32 -14.59
CA ALA A 169 8.43 -2.43 -15.17
C ALA A 169 8.66 -3.83 -15.74
N LEU A 170 9.07 -3.91 -17.01
CA LEU A 170 9.40 -5.15 -17.71
C LEU A 170 10.85 -5.57 -17.50
N ARG A 171 11.76 -4.58 -17.43
CA ARG A 171 13.20 -4.76 -17.22
C ARG A 171 13.75 -3.63 -16.38
N SER A 172 14.94 -3.83 -15.82
CA SER A 172 15.68 -2.73 -15.19
C SER A 172 16.21 -1.78 -16.27
N PRO A 173 16.07 -0.44 -16.11
CA PRO A 173 16.72 0.52 -17.01
C PRO A 173 18.22 0.29 -17.16
N ALA A 174 18.89 -0.15 -16.08
CA ALA A 174 20.31 -0.46 -16.09
C ALA A 174 20.65 -1.68 -16.96
N GLN A 175 19.75 -2.66 -17.05
CA GLN A 175 19.94 -3.83 -17.92
C GLN A 175 19.84 -3.43 -19.40
N MET A 176 18.89 -2.59 -19.77
CA MET A 176 18.81 -2.07 -21.15
C MET A 176 20.06 -1.26 -21.50
N VAL A 177 20.46 -0.32 -20.64
CA VAL A 177 21.65 0.50 -20.89
C VAL A 177 22.88 -0.40 -21.05
N ALA A 178 23.03 -1.43 -20.22
CA ALA A 178 24.10 -2.41 -20.38
C ALA A 178 24.03 -3.17 -21.72
N GLU A 179 22.85 -3.71 -22.09
CA GLU A 179 22.63 -4.42 -23.37
C GLU A 179 22.92 -3.52 -24.59
N LYS A 180 22.46 -2.28 -24.57
CA LYS A 180 22.63 -1.31 -25.66
C LYS A 180 24.05 -0.79 -25.76
N CYS A 181 24.72 -0.55 -24.63
CA CYS A 181 26.14 -0.20 -24.60
C CYS A 181 27.02 -1.36 -25.09
N LEU A 182 26.71 -2.60 -24.71
CA LEU A 182 27.37 -3.82 -25.21
C LEU A 182 27.18 -3.97 -26.73
N ALA A 183 25.96 -3.73 -27.24
CA ALA A 183 25.65 -3.84 -28.66
C ALA A 183 26.27 -2.70 -29.51
N ALA A 184 26.38 -1.48 -28.96
CA ALA A 184 26.91 -0.32 -29.68
C ALA A 184 28.44 -0.29 -29.75
N GLY A 185 29.15 -1.16 -29.01
CA GLY A 185 30.62 -1.21 -28.99
C GLY A 185 31.30 0.09 -28.52
N ALA A 186 30.53 1.03 -27.97
CA ALA A 186 30.98 2.37 -27.65
C ALA A 186 30.74 2.66 -26.17
N ALA A 187 31.80 3.04 -25.46
CA ALA A 187 31.77 3.59 -24.10
C ALA A 187 31.15 5.01 -24.04
N ALA A 188 30.38 5.41 -25.06
CA ALA A 188 29.60 6.64 -25.03
C ALA A 188 28.40 6.42 -24.10
N ALA A 189 28.12 7.40 -23.24
CA ALA A 189 26.98 7.38 -22.34
C ALA A 189 25.68 7.30 -23.16
N TYR A 190 25.17 6.09 -23.40
CA TYR A 190 23.89 5.88 -24.03
C TYR A 190 22.79 6.48 -23.14
N ALA A 191 22.12 7.49 -23.67
CA ALA A 191 20.94 8.09 -23.05
C ALA A 191 19.71 7.52 -23.76
N PRO A 192 18.89 6.70 -23.08
CA PRO A 192 17.70 6.12 -23.71
C PRO A 192 16.68 7.21 -24.02
N THR A 193 16.04 7.08 -25.18
CA THR A 193 14.92 7.93 -25.57
C THR A 193 13.70 7.68 -24.68
N MET A 194 12.76 8.63 -24.67
CA MET A 194 11.51 8.47 -23.93
C MET A 194 10.69 7.27 -24.41
N GLU A 195 10.77 6.95 -25.70
CA GLU A 195 10.11 5.80 -26.32
C GLU A 195 10.72 4.49 -25.80
N GLU A 196 12.05 4.36 -25.82
CA GLU A 196 12.76 3.20 -25.26
C GLU A 196 12.50 3.03 -23.75
N LEU A 197 12.42 4.13 -23.00
CA LEU A 197 12.03 4.09 -21.59
C LEU A 197 10.57 3.65 -21.40
N THR A 198 9.66 4.04 -22.29
CA THR A 198 8.25 3.65 -22.22
C THR A 198 8.04 2.18 -22.59
N GLU A 199 8.87 1.63 -23.49
CA GLU A 199 8.89 0.21 -23.78
C GLU A 199 9.22 -0.63 -22.54
N ILE A 200 10.19 -0.19 -21.74
CA ILE A 200 10.65 -0.93 -20.56
C ILE A 200 9.84 -0.63 -19.31
N GLN A 201 9.49 0.64 -19.16
CA GLN A 201 8.73 1.16 -18.06
C GLN A 201 7.53 1.92 -18.63
N PRO A 202 6.41 1.22 -18.87
CA PRO A 202 5.20 1.83 -19.43
C PRO A 202 4.60 2.96 -18.59
N PHE A 203 5.00 3.07 -17.32
CA PHE A 203 4.62 4.17 -16.45
C PHE A 203 5.38 5.49 -16.74
N THR A 204 6.48 5.46 -17.51
CA THR A 204 7.38 6.61 -17.71
C THR A 204 6.65 7.90 -18.12
N PRO A 205 5.68 7.89 -19.06
CA PRO A 205 4.95 9.10 -19.45
C PRO A 205 4.16 9.76 -18.30
N LEU A 206 3.77 8.99 -17.27
CA LEU A 206 3.00 9.49 -16.14
C LEU A 206 3.88 10.18 -15.08
N TRP A 207 5.20 9.94 -15.07
CA TRP A 207 6.09 10.57 -14.09
C TRP A 207 6.06 12.09 -14.14
N ALA A 208 5.92 12.68 -15.33
CA ALA A 208 5.80 14.14 -15.47
C ALA A 208 4.62 14.72 -14.69
N GLN A 209 3.53 13.96 -14.55
CA GLN A 209 2.33 14.37 -13.81
C GLN A 209 2.45 14.06 -12.32
N VAL A 210 3.06 12.93 -11.97
CA VAL A 210 3.12 12.42 -10.59
C VAL A 210 4.25 13.03 -9.77
N LEU A 211 5.44 13.21 -10.35
CA LEU A 211 6.64 13.67 -9.64
C LEU A 211 6.44 15.04 -8.94
N PRO A 212 5.81 16.05 -9.56
CA PRO A 212 5.56 17.31 -8.88
C PRO A 212 4.70 17.15 -7.63
N ARG A 213 3.71 16.25 -7.66
CA ARG A 213 2.78 15.98 -6.56
C ARG A 213 3.46 15.25 -5.41
N VAL A 214 4.25 14.22 -5.73
CA VAL A 214 5.08 13.51 -4.73
C VAL A 214 6.09 14.46 -4.10
N SER A 215 6.72 15.32 -4.90
CA SER A 215 7.68 16.31 -4.39
C SER A 215 7.02 17.32 -3.45
N LEU A 216 5.81 17.78 -3.77
CA LEU A 216 5.03 18.67 -2.93
C LEU A 216 4.70 18.02 -1.58
N LEU A 217 4.21 16.78 -1.61
CA LEU A 217 3.95 15.99 -0.40
C LEU A 217 5.20 15.81 0.44
N LEU A 218 6.33 15.40 -0.17
CA LEU A 218 7.58 15.21 0.54
C LEU A 218 8.06 16.51 1.18
N ARG A 219 7.97 17.65 0.49
CA ARG A 219 8.32 18.95 1.07
C ARG A 219 7.45 19.32 2.27
N ALA A 220 6.14 19.09 2.20
CA ALA A 220 5.24 19.37 3.33
C ALA A 220 5.52 18.46 4.53
N VAL A 221 5.73 17.16 4.28
CA VAL A 221 6.04 16.17 5.32
C VAL A 221 7.40 16.47 5.95
N HIS A 222 8.47 16.61 5.15
CA HIS A 222 9.80 16.95 5.66
C HIS A 222 9.83 18.33 6.31
N GLY A 223 9.10 19.31 5.77
CA GLY A 223 8.95 20.63 6.37
C GLY A 223 8.27 20.59 7.74
N SER A 224 7.41 19.60 7.99
CA SER A 224 6.81 19.40 9.32
C SER A 224 7.84 18.98 10.37
N TRP A 225 9.00 18.47 9.94
CA TRP A 225 10.09 18.02 10.82
C TRP A 225 11.17 19.08 11.07
N THR A 226 11.02 20.31 10.57
CA THR A 226 11.95 21.39 10.95
C THR A 226 11.82 21.71 12.44
N VAL A 227 12.86 22.30 13.04
CA VAL A 227 12.89 22.55 14.49
C VAL A 227 11.72 23.44 14.91
N GLU A 228 11.44 24.49 14.14
CA GLU A 228 10.38 25.47 14.40
C GLU A 228 9.00 24.79 14.42
N ASN A 229 8.77 23.93 13.43
CA ASN A 229 7.50 23.23 13.25
C ASN A 229 7.33 22.07 14.24
N ARG A 230 8.42 21.38 14.57
CA ARG A 230 8.41 20.28 15.53
C ARG A 230 8.07 20.76 16.94
N VAL A 231 8.52 21.94 17.34
CA VAL A 231 8.14 22.52 18.65
C VAL A 231 6.64 22.71 18.76
N VAL A 232 5.99 23.20 17.69
CA VAL A 232 4.53 23.37 17.63
C VAL A 232 3.83 22.01 17.76
N LEU A 233 4.28 21.01 16.99
CA LEU A 233 3.68 19.68 17.02
C LEU A 233 3.89 18.93 18.33
N LEU A 234 5.05 19.10 18.99
CA LEU A 234 5.33 18.52 20.31
C LEU A 234 4.49 19.18 21.41
N GLY A 235 4.11 20.45 21.23
CA GLY A 235 3.18 21.15 22.12
C GLY A 235 1.74 20.62 22.04
N HIS A 236 1.41 19.83 21.00
CA HIS A 236 0.08 19.27 20.81
C HIS A 236 -0.02 17.84 21.39
N ALA A 237 -1.03 17.60 22.24
CA ALA A 237 -1.19 16.34 22.99
C ALA A 237 -1.28 15.08 22.11
N VAL A 238 -1.98 15.17 20.96
CA VAL A 238 -2.13 14.05 20.01
C VAL A 238 -0.95 13.92 19.04
N ALA A 239 -0.52 15.03 18.41
CA ALA A 239 0.59 14.98 17.45
C ALA A 239 1.92 14.58 18.09
N SER A 240 2.18 14.96 19.35
CA SER A 240 3.36 14.51 20.10
C SER A 240 3.46 12.98 20.22
N GLN A 241 2.33 12.28 20.31
CA GLN A 241 2.28 10.81 20.33
C GLN A 241 2.54 10.18 18.96
N VAL A 242 2.07 10.81 17.88
CA VAL A 242 2.31 10.36 16.50
C VAL A 242 3.77 10.58 16.07
N LEU A 243 4.40 11.65 16.57
CA LEU A 243 5.81 11.94 16.34
C LEU A 243 6.74 11.13 17.26
N ALA A 244 6.21 10.56 18.34
CA ALA A 244 6.95 9.59 19.14
C ALA A 244 7.13 8.30 18.32
N MET A 245 8.32 7.72 18.39
CA MET A 245 8.60 6.44 17.75
C MET A 245 7.58 5.41 18.26
N PRO A 246 6.91 4.64 17.38
CA PRO A 246 5.98 3.62 17.82
C PRO A 246 6.67 2.68 18.81
N ALA A 247 6.03 2.36 19.93
CA ALA A 247 6.56 1.46 20.96
C ALA A 247 7.21 0.16 20.40
N PRO A 248 6.64 -0.55 19.41
CA PRO A 248 7.29 -1.74 18.83
C PRO A 248 8.61 -1.43 18.11
N GLU A 249 8.74 -0.28 17.46
CA GLU A 249 10.00 0.14 16.81
C GLU A 249 11.06 0.59 17.83
N ALA A 250 10.62 1.22 18.92
CA ALA A 250 11.48 1.59 20.05
C ALA A 250 12.07 0.34 20.73
N ILE A 251 11.25 -0.71 20.91
CA ILE A 251 11.69 -2.02 21.45
C ILE A 251 12.70 -2.70 20.52
N LEU A 252 12.45 -2.67 19.21
CA LEU A 252 13.38 -3.21 18.21
C LEU A 252 14.72 -2.46 18.22
N LYS A 253 14.71 -1.12 18.32
CA LYS A 253 15.96 -0.34 18.46
C LYS A 253 16.69 -0.62 19.77
N SER A 254 16.00 -0.73 20.90
CA SER A 254 16.64 -1.06 22.18
C SER A 254 17.23 -2.49 22.18
N SER A 255 16.61 -3.41 21.44
CA SER A 255 17.13 -4.77 21.27
C SER A 255 18.31 -4.86 20.28
N ALA A 256 18.36 -3.96 19.29
CA ALA A 256 19.47 -3.86 18.33
C ALA A 256 20.71 -3.21 18.97
N THR A 257 20.55 -2.24 19.87
CA THR A 257 21.66 -1.65 20.63
C THR A 257 22.24 -2.59 21.69
N ASN A 258 21.46 -3.56 22.17
CA ASN A 258 21.94 -4.58 23.13
C ASN A 258 22.66 -5.77 22.48
N ASN A 259 22.81 -5.81 21.14
CA ASN A 259 23.38 -6.97 20.44
C ASN A 259 24.62 -6.65 19.56
N ILE A 260 25.32 -5.55 19.84
CA ILE A 260 26.51 -5.14 19.07
C ILE A 260 27.74 -6.04 19.34
N TYR A 261 27.69 -6.98 20.31
CA TYR A 261 28.79 -7.91 20.60
C TYR A 261 28.37 -9.39 20.76
N ALA A 262 27.42 -9.88 19.96
CA ALA A 262 27.20 -11.32 19.85
C ALA A 262 27.52 -11.80 18.42
N PRO A 263 28.59 -12.57 18.19
CA PRO A 263 28.80 -13.20 16.89
C PRO A 263 27.61 -14.12 16.60
N ARG A 264 26.93 -13.88 15.47
CA ARG A 264 25.83 -14.73 15.00
C ARG A 264 26.30 -16.18 14.92
N PRO A 265 25.60 -17.16 15.53
CA PRO A 265 25.86 -18.55 15.22
C PRO A 265 25.40 -18.81 13.79
N VAL A 266 26.34 -19.19 12.95
CA VAL A 266 26.09 -19.69 11.60
C VAL A 266 25.25 -20.97 11.74
N SER A 267 23.98 -20.88 11.33
CA SER A 267 23.10 -22.05 11.22
C SER A 267 23.57 -22.91 10.04
N GLY A 268 24.39 -23.91 10.34
CA GLY A 268 24.70 -25.03 9.45
C GLY A 268 23.75 -26.20 9.70
N ARG A 269 23.13 -26.69 8.64
CA ARG A 269 22.06 -27.70 8.62
C ARG A 269 22.63 -29.13 8.52
N ARG A 270 22.04 -30.05 9.30
CA ARG A 270 21.92 -31.52 9.13
C ARG A 270 23.15 -32.43 9.32
N GLY A 271 22.96 -33.42 10.22
CA GLY A 271 23.65 -34.71 10.22
C GLY A 271 23.01 -35.67 11.23
N THR A 272 22.41 -36.75 10.74
CA THR A 272 21.74 -37.85 11.45
C THR A 272 22.72 -38.81 12.15
N GLY A 273 22.34 -39.39 13.28
CA GLY A 273 23.04 -40.56 13.88
C GLY A 273 22.60 -40.81 15.32
N GLY A 274 22.09 -42.02 15.61
CA GLY A 274 21.44 -42.38 16.87
C GLY A 274 22.35 -43.00 17.93
N ALA A 275 21.68 -43.68 18.89
CA ALA A 275 22.16 -44.38 20.08
C ALA A 275 22.62 -43.45 21.22
N GLY A 276 22.29 -43.63 22.50
CA GLY A 276 21.73 -44.76 23.25
C GLY A 276 22.42 -44.77 24.63
N ALA A 277 21.67 -45.11 25.70
CA ALA A 277 22.10 -45.29 27.10
C ALA A 277 22.53 -44.01 27.85
N GLY A 278 22.18 -43.77 29.12
CA GLY A 278 21.81 -44.69 30.18
C GLY A 278 22.94 -44.72 31.22
N ALA A 279 22.85 -43.85 32.23
CA ALA A 279 23.38 -43.95 33.61
C ALA A 279 23.22 -42.58 34.29
#